data_AF-A0A3Q3B5I3-F1
#
_entry.id   AF-A0A3Q3B5I3-F1
#
_cell.length_a   1.000
_cell.length_b   1.000
_cell.length_c   1.000
_cell.angle_alpha   90.00
_cell.angle_beta   90.00
_cell.angle_gamma   90.00
#
_symmetry.space_group_name_H-M   'P 1'
#
loop_
_entity.id
_entity.type
_entity.pdbx_description
1 polymer ?
#
loop_
_entity_poly.entity_id
_entity_poly.type
_entity_poly.pdbx_seq_one_letter_code
_entity_poly.pdbx_strand_id
1 'polypeptide(L)'
;TSLTRNTYLCVSCLLCWLRITLVSFLATLPVEQLRAFPSSLSDCQTPTGWNCSGFDDRDTDLFLCDTNTCKFDGECLRIGNMVTCICDFKCNNDYAPVCGSNNKNYQNECFLRRDACKQQSEVLVMSEGHCPADAGSGSGDDGEGSAETGQKETSTCDICQFGAECDVDAEDVWCVCNIDCSHISFNPVCASDGRSYDNPCQVKEASCQKQERIEVKYLGHFQRSI
;
A
#
# COMPACT_ATOMS: atom_id res chain seq x y z
N THR A 1 -78.24 26.25 37.82
CA THR A 1 -77.16 25.24 37.68
C THR A 1 -77.32 24.36 36.43
N SER A 2 -77.72 24.89 35.26
CA SER A 2 -77.98 24.06 34.07
C SER A 2 -77.30 24.51 32.76
N LEU A 3 -76.56 25.63 32.73
CA LEU A 3 -75.93 26.09 31.47
C LEU A 3 -74.44 25.77 31.35
N THR A 4 -73.75 25.44 32.43
CA THR A 4 -72.30 25.18 32.40
C THR A 4 -71.95 23.70 32.24
N ARG A 5 -72.88 22.74 32.36
CA ARG A 5 -72.57 21.30 32.22
C ARG A 5 -72.66 20.80 30.77
N ASN A 6 -73.42 21.49 29.92
CA ASN A 6 -73.71 21.07 28.55
C ASN A 6 -72.60 21.46 27.54
N THR A 7 -71.81 22.49 27.84
CA THR A 7 -70.70 22.93 26.99
C THR A 7 -69.45 22.05 27.14
N TYR A 8 -69.10 21.61 28.35
CA TYR A 8 -67.93 20.72 28.56
C TYR A 8 -68.12 19.29 28.03
N LEU A 9 -69.37 18.78 28.02
CA LEU A 9 -69.69 17.49 27.39
C LEU A 9 -69.54 17.55 25.87
N CYS A 10 -69.91 18.70 25.27
CA CYS A 10 -69.86 18.91 23.82
C CYS A 10 -68.43 19.06 23.29
N VAL A 11 -67.57 19.80 24.01
CA VAL A 11 -66.15 20.00 23.65
C VAL A 11 -65.33 18.71 23.83
N SER A 12 -65.61 17.92 24.88
CA SER A 12 -64.96 16.61 25.09
C SER A 12 -65.34 15.59 24.02
N CYS A 13 -66.60 15.58 23.56
CA CYS A 13 -67.03 14.75 22.43
C CYS A 13 -66.36 15.18 21.12
N LEU A 14 -66.31 16.48 20.81
CA LEU A 14 -65.67 16.98 19.57
C LEU A 14 -64.17 16.64 19.50
N LEU A 15 -63.44 16.75 20.62
CA LEU A 15 -62.03 16.35 20.69
C LEU A 15 -61.83 14.83 20.58
N CYS A 16 -62.77 14.04 21.09
CA CYS A 16 -62.75 12.58 20.96
C CYS A 16 -63.02 12.16 19.51
N TRP A 17 -64.00 12.77 18.85
CA TRP A 17 -64.29 12.56 17.43
C TRP A 17 -63.13 12.99 16.54
N LEU A 18 -62.49 14.14 16.82
CA LEU A 18 -61.28 14.59 16.11
C LEU A 18 -60.09 13.64 16.32
N ARG A 19 -59.91 13.08 17.52
CA ARG A 19 -58.87 12.07 17.80
C ARG A 19 -59.15 10.75 17.11
N ILE A 20 -60.41 10.32 17.09
CA ILE A 20 -60.85 9.08 16.42
C ILE A 20 -60.66 9.23 14.90
N THR A 21 -61.07 10.34 14.30
CA THR A 21 -60.86 10.58 12.86
C THR A 21 -59.38 10.68 12.49
N LEU A 22 -58.53 11.29 13.34
CA LEU A 22 -57.08 11.33 13.12
C LEU A 22 -56.42 9.94 13.21
N VAL A 23 -56.84 9.11 14.16
CA VAL A 23 -56.35 7.72 14.31
C VAL A 23 -56.84 6.85 13.14
N SER A 24 -58.08 7.03 12.69
CA SER A 24 -58.60 6.35 11.49
C SER A 24 -57.92 6.82 10.20
N PHE A 25 -57.52 8.09 10.10
CA PHE A 25 -56.80 8.64 8.95
C PHE A 25 -55.35 8.12 8.90
N LEU A 26 -54.68 7.99 10.06
CA LEU A 26 -53.36 7.36 10.15
C LEU A 26 -53.40 5.84 9.89
N ALA A 27 -54.51 5.18 10.20
CA ALA A 27 -54.71 3.74 9.93
C ALA A 27 -55.09 3.41 8.47
N THR A 28 -55.34 4.42 7.63
CA THR A 28 -55.68 4.26 6.20
C THR A 28 -54.56 4.70 5.26
N LEU A 29 -53.44 5.20 5.79
CA LEU A 29 -52.23 5.35 5.00
C LEU A 29 -51.74 3.96 4.59
N PRO A 30 -51.44 3.72 3.30
CA PRO A 30 -50.88 2.45 2.89
C PRO A 30 -49.56 2.26 3.66
N VAL A 31 -49.45 1.15 4.38
CA VAL A 31 -48.16 0.71 4.92
C VAL A 31 -47.32 0.39 3.69
N GLU A 32 -46.56 1.38 3.23
CA GLU A 32 -45.52 1.16 2.24
C GLU A 32 -44.53 0.23 2.94
N GLN A 33 -44.61 -1.06 2.58
CA GLN A 33 -43.66 -2.05 3.04
C GLN A 33 -42.28 -1.47 2.78
N LEU A 34 -41.52 -1.22 3.85
CA LEU A 34 -40.09 -1.01 3.76
C LEU A 34 -39.57 -2.20 2.97
N ARG A 35 -39.28 -1.99 1.68
CA ARG A 35 -38.65 -3.01 0.85
C ARG A 35 -37.35 -3.32 1.56
N ALA A 36 -37.28 -4.49 2.16
CA ALA A 36 -36.03 -5.04 2.64
C ALA A 36 -35.08 -5.02 1.43
N PHE A 37 -33.97 -4.28 1.55
CA PHE A 37 -32.88 -4.42 0.60
C PHE A 37 -32.40 -5.87 0.70
N PRO A 38 -32.25 -6.60 -0.41
CA PRO A 38 -31.81 -7.98 -0.38
C PRO A 38 -30.41 -8.04 0.22
N SER A 39 -30.25 -8.84 1.27
CA SER A 39 -28.97 -9.07 1.96
C SER A 39 -28.22 -10.27 1.38
N SER A 40 -28.69 -10.86 0.27
CA SER A 40 -28.11 -12.03 -0.40
C SER A 40 -28.48 -12.13 -1.88
N LEU A 41 -27.54 -12.63 -2.69
CA LEU A 41 -27.69 -12.90 -4.13
C LEU A 41 -28.76 -13.97 -4.46
N SER A 42 -29.25 -14.71 -3.47
CA SER A 42 -30.30 -15.74 -3.65
C SER A 42 -31.69 -15.17 -3.96
N ASP A 43 -31.91 -13.87 -3.75
CA ASP A 43 -33.23 -13.24 -3.86
C ASP A 43 -33.55 -12.74 -5.28
N CYS A 44 -32.63 -12.92 -6.24
CA CYS A 44 -32.80 -12.44 -7.63
C CYS A 44 -33.61 -13.37 -8.55
N GLN A 45 -34.23 -14.43 -8.02
CA GLN A 45 -35.07 -15.33 -8.82
C GLN A 45 -36.55 -14.86 -8.86
N THR A 46 -36.82 -13.64 -9.36
CA THR A 46 -38.20 -13.24 -9.71
C THR A 46 -38.28 -12.55 -11.08
N PRO A 47 -39.41 -12.62 -11.79
CA PRO A 47 -39.49 -12.36 -13.23
C PRO A 47 -39.54 -10.87 -13.60
N THR A 48 -39.22 -9.96 -12.68
CA THR A 48 -39.25 -8.51 -12.93
C THR A 48 -37.84 -7.95 -13.09
N GLY A 49 -37.25 -8.20 -14.27
CA GLY A 49 -36.27 -7.37 -14.96
C GLY A 49 -35.35 -6.44 -14.16
N TRP A 50 -34.50 -6.97 -13.28
CA TRP A 50 -33.30 -6.26 -12.84
C TRP A 50 -32.09 -6.76 -13.64
N ASN A 51 -31.43 -5.86 -14.35
CA ASN A 51 -30.20 -6.16 -15.07
C ASN A 51 -29.03 -6.22 -14.09
N CYS A 52 -28.69 -7.42 -13.61
CA CYS A 52 -27.52 -7.64 -12.77
C CYS A 52 -26.27 -7.82 -13.66
N SER A 53 -25.84 -6.75 -14.31
CA SER A 53 -24.54 -6.65 -14.97
C SER A 53 -23.79 -5.47 -14.35
N GLY A 54 -23.08 -5.69 -13.25
CA GLY A 54 -22.36 -4.59 -12.59
C GLY A 54 -21.83 -4.83 -11.19
N PHE A 55 -21.45 -6.04 -10.83
CA PHE A 55 -20.47 -6.23 -9.75
C PHE A 55 -19.31 -7.03 -10.33
N ASP A 56 -18.31 -6.29 -10.80
CA ASP A 56 -16.97 -6.81 -10.98
C ASP A 56 -16.56 -7.51 -9.67
N ASP A 57 -16.19 -8.78 -9.78
CA ASP A 57 -15.46 -9.55 -8.77
C ASP A 57 -14.12 -8.86 -8.45
N ARG A 58 -14.13 -7.81 -7.62
CA ARG A 58 -12.92 -7.08 -7.19
C ARG A 58 -12.68 -7.11 -5.68
N ASP A 59 -13.30 -8.04 -4.96
CA ASP A 59 -13.09 -8.18 -3.51
C ASP A 59 -12.42 -9.51 -3.09
N THR A 60 -11.91 -10.31 -4.03
CA THR A 60 -11.14 -11.54 -3.71
C THR A 60 -9.62 -11.42 -3.89
N ASP A 61 -9.12 -10.30 -4.44
CA ASP A 61 -7.68 -10.11 -4.71
C ASP A 61 -6.93 -9.35 -3.59
N LEU A 62 -7.60 -8.98 -2.49
CA LEU A 62 -7.01 -8.15 -1.41
C LEU A 62 -6.24 -8.95 -0.34
N PHE A 63 -6.22 -10.28 -0.43
CA PHE A 63 -5.66 -11.17 0.61
C PHE A 63 -4.63 -12.18 0.11
N LEU A 64 -3.99 -11.91 -1.03
CA LEU A 64 -2.92 -12.75 -1.56
C LEU A 64 -1.55 -12.25 -1.08
N CYS A 65 -0.67 -13.20 -0.73
CA CYS A 65 0.73 -12.90 -0.47
C CYS A 65 1.42 -12.64 -1.82
N ASP A 66 1.47 -11.38 -2.22
CA ASP A 66 2.25 -10.93 -3.36
C ASP A 66 3.65 -10.52 -2.93
N THR A 67 4.55 -10.36 -3.90
CA THR A 67 5.95 -9.96 -3.69
C THR A 67 6.10 -8.62 -2.95
N ASN A 68 5.08 -7.77 -2.96
CA ASN A 68 5.09 -6.46 -2.31
C ASN A 68 4.26 -6.40 -1.01
N THR A 69 3.63 -7.50 -0.59
CA THR A 69 2.73 -7.50 0.58
C THR A 69 3.52 -7.33 1.88
N CYS A 70 4.72 -7.92 1.96
CA CYS A 70 5.64 -7.73 3.08
C CYS A 70 6.81 -6.85 2.67
N LYS A 71 6.95 -5.70 3.34
CA LYS A 71 8.12 -4.83 3.18
C LYS A 71 9.35 -5.46 3.81
N PHE A 72 10.53 -5.06 3.32
CA PHE A 72 11.84 -5.37 3.91
C PHE A 72 12.13 -6.88 4.01
N ASP A 73 11.76 -7.64 2.97
CA ASP A 73 12.03 -9.08 2.81
C ASP A 73 11.45 -9.98 3.92
N GLY A 74 10.32 -9.59 4.50
CA GLY A 74 9.57 -10.44 5.44
C GLY A 74 8.85 -11.60 4.73
N GLU A 75 8.79 -12.76 5.39
CA GLU A 75 7.99 -13.89 4.88
C GLU A 75 6.50 -13.63 5.12
N CYS A 76 5.72 -13.69 4.05
CA CYS A 76 4.28 -13.50 4.09
C CYS A 76 3.58 -14.81 4.47
N LEU A 77 2.83 -14.79 5.58
CA LEU A 77 2.03 -15.91 6.04
C LEU A 77 0.55 -15.53 6.08
N ARG A 78 -0.29 -16.37 5.47
CA ARG A 78 -1.75 -16.25 5.54
C ARG A 78 -2.29 -17.07 6.70
N ILE A 79 -2.89 -16.40 7.69
CA ILE A 79 -3.59 -17.04 8.81
C ILE A 79 -5.07 -16.68 8.71
N GLY A 80 -5.87 -17.58 8.13
CA GLY A 80 -7.30 -17.34 7.86
C GLY A 80 -7.52 -16.26 6.79
N ASN A 81 -8.13 -15.14 7.18
CA ASN A 81 -8.35 -13.96 6.34
C ASN A 81 -7.39 -12.82 6.67
N MET A 82 -6.34 -13.08 7.44
CA MET A 82 -5.32 -12.10 7.80
C MET A 82 -3.98 -12.45 7.16
N VAL A 83 -3.31 -11.44 6.62
CA VAL A 83 -1.94 -11.53 6.11
C VAL A 83 -0.98 -11.00 7.17
N THR A 84 0.05 -11.78 7.50
CA THR A 84 1.03 -11.46 8.54
C THR A 84 2.44 -11.60 7.97
N CYS A 85 3.29 -10.58 8.19
CA CYS A 85 4.69 -10.61 7.80
C CYS A 85 5.56 -11.03 8.99
N ILE A 86 6.32 -12.11 8.84
CA ILE A 86 7.20 -12.63 9.88
C ILE A 86 8.66 -12.44 9.48
N CYS A 87 9.47 -11.98 10.43
CA CYS A 87 10.92 -11.83 10.25
C CYS A 87 11.71 -13.02 10.83
N ASP A 88 11.10 -13.85 11.67
CA ASP A 88 11.77 -14.97 12.35
C ASP A 88 11.74 -16.27 11.53
N PHE A 89 12.14 -16.17 10.27
CA PHE A 89 12.31 -17.32 9.39
C PHE A 89 13.65 -18.02 9.62
N LYS A 90 13.74 -19.32 9.29
CA LYS A 90 14.95 -20.13 9.47
C LYS A 90 15.97 -19.82 8.37
N CYS A 91 17.21 -19.58 8.77
CA CYS A 91 18.33 -19.42 7.84
C CYS A 91 19.24 -20.63 7.93
N ASN A 92 19.83 -21.04 6.80
CA ASN A 92 20.92 -21.98 6.81
C ASN A 92 22.18 -21.32 7.40
N ASN A 93 23.09 -22.15 7.93
CA ASN A 93 24.38 -21.73 8.45
C ASN A 93 25.48 -21.76 7.39
N ASP A 94 25.13 -21.96 6.11
CA ASP A 94 26.08 -21.82 5.00
C ASP A 94 26.76 -20.45 5.08
N TYR A 95 28.08 -20.49 5.07
CA TYR A 95 28.90 -19.30 5.16
C TYR A 95 29.15 -18.76 3.75
N ALA A 96 28.40 -17.72 3.39
CA ALA A 96 28.47 -17.03 2.10
C ALA A 96 28.34 -15.53 2.38
N PRO A 97 29.41 -14.88 2.90
CA PRO A 97 29.30 -13.54 3.46
C PRO A 97 28.87 -12.51 2.42
N VAL A 98 28.07 -11.55 2.85
CA VAL A 98 27.61 -10.43 2.02
C VAL A 98 27.75 -9.11 2.77
N CYS A 99 28.09 -8.05 2.04
CA CYS A 99 28.08 -6.69 2.53
C CYS A 99 26.71 -6.07 2.27
N GLY A 100 26.04 -5.58 3.32
CA GLY A 100 24.80 -4.84 3.20
C GLY A 100 25.03 -3.38 2.79
N SER A 101 24.03 -2.75 2.18
CA SER A 101 24.00 -1.32 1.84
C SER A 101 24.13 -0.40 3.06
N ASN A 102 23.94 -0.94 4.27
CA ASN A 102 24.17 -0.28 5.55
C ASN A 102 25.62 -0.43 6.07
N ASN A 103 26.55 -0.87 5.21
CA ASN A 103 27.96 -1.13 5.52
C ASN A 103 28.17 -2.18 6.64
N LYS A 104 27.22 -3.10 6.83
CA LYS A 104 27.33 -4.23 7.77
C LYS A 104 27.61 -5.53 7.04
N ASN A 105 28.43 -6.37 7.69
CA ASN A 105 28.71 -7.72 7.24
C ASN A 105 27.64 -8.70 7.72
N TYR A 106 27.14 -9.52 6.81
CA TYR A 106 26.20 -10.59 7.10
C TYR A 106 26.81 -11.93 6.70
N GLN A 107 26.58 -12.97 7.50
CA GLN A 107 27.08 -14.32 7.24
C GLN A 107 26.56 -14.91 5.91
N ASN A 108 25.33 -14.55 5.56
CA ASN A 108 24.70 -14.83 4.27
C ASN A 108 23.51 -13.91 4.04
N GLU A 109 22.97 -13.94 2.83
CA GLU A 109 21.83 -13.11 2.41
C GLU A 109 20.58 -13.35 3.27
N CYS A 110 20.35 -14.57 3.77
CA CYS A 110 19.20 -14.84 4.64
C CYS A 110 19.27 -14.05 5.95
N PHE A 111 20.46 -13.97 6.58
CA PHE A 111 20.65 -13.16 7.78
C PHE A 111 20.50 -11.66 7.49
N LEU A 112 20.89 -11.19 6.30
CA LEU A 112 20.67 -9.82 5.86
C LEU A 112 19.18 -9.50 5.76
N ARG A 113 18.41 -10.33 5.04
CA ARG A 113 16.94 -10.16 4.90
C ARG A 113 16.22 -10.19 6.25
N ARG A 114 16.62 -11.08 7.15
CA ARG A 114 16.07 -11.15 8.51
C ARG A 114 16.30 -9.85 9.27
N ASP A 115 17.50 -9.31 9.18
CA ASP A 115 17.88 -8.07 9.86
C ASP A 115 17.14 -6.86 9.27
N ALA A 116 17.05 -6.77 7.94
CA ALA A 116 16.25 -5.78 7.21
C ALA A 116 14.79 -5.79 7.67
N CYS A 117 14.18 -6.98 7.73
CA CYS A 117 12.81 -7.16 8.21
C CYS A 117 12.66 -6.71 9.68
N LYS A 118 13.58 -7.09 10.58
CA LYS A 118 13.50 -6.70 12.00
C LYS A 118 13.69 -5.22 12.23
N GLN A 119 14.60 -4.60 11.49
CA GLN A 119 14.88 -3.17 11.59
C GLN A 119 13.88 -2.31 10.82
N GLN A 120 12.99 -2.93 10.02
CA GLN A 120 12.07 -2.25 9.11
C GLN A 120 12.83 -1.24 8.22
N SER A 121 13.98 -1.69 7.70
CA SER A 121 14.88 -0.91 6.87
C SER A 121 15.24 -1.68 5.61
N GLU A 122 15.33 -0.96 4.50
CA GLU A 122 15.75 -1.55 3.23
C GLU A 122 17.26 -1.73 3.25
N VAL A 123 17.71 -2.98 3.33
CA VAL A 123 19.12 -3.35 3.25
C VAL A 123 19.28 -4.23 2.02
N LEU A 124 20.08 -3.79 1.07
CA LEU A 124 20.38 -4.53 -0.16
C LEU A 124 21.77 -5.13 -0.06
N VAL A 125 22.04 -6.20 -0.79
CA VAL A 125 23.41 -6.70 -0.95
C VAL A 125 24.18 -5.71 -1.83
N MET A 126 25.22 -5.10 -1.28
CA MET A 126 26.12 -4.19 -1.99
C MET A 126 27.28 -4.91 -2.65
N SER A 127 27.80 -5.97 -2.01
CA SER A 127 28.88 -6.81 -2.54
C SER A 127 28.83 -8.20 -1.94
N GLU A 128 29.27 -9.20 -2.71
CA GLU A 128 29.69 -10.49 -2.16
C GLU A 128 30.94 -10.28 -1.28
N GLY A 129 31.08 -11.07 -0.22
CA GLY A 129 32.15 -10.93 0.76
C GLY A 129 31.84 -9.95 1.89
N HIS A 130 32.88 -9.58 2.64
CA HIS A 130 32.77 -8.56 3.69
C HIS A 130 32.85 -7.16 3.08
N CYS A 131 32.19 -6.20 3.70
CA CYS A 131 32.31 -4.78 3.41
C CYS A 131 33.78 -4.36 3.44
N PRO A 132 34.19 -3.45 2.55
CA PRO A 132 35.55 -2.92 2.55
C PRO A 132 35.84 -2.35 3.94
N ALA A 133 36.88 -2.87 4.59
CA ALA A 133 37.32 -2.31 5.85
C ALA A 133 37.68 -0.85 5.61
N ASP A 134 36.96 0.07 6.25
CA ASP A 134 37.35 1.48 6.32
C ASP A 134 38.84 1.51 6.64
N ALA A 135 39.63 2.23 5.84
CA ALA A 135 41.08 2.26 5.89
C ALA A 135 41.63 2.87 7.21
N GLY A 136 41.39 2.20 8.34
CA GLY A 136 41.57 2.77 9.66
C GLY A 136 41.21 1.82 10.80
N SER A 137 41.85 0.65 10.88
CA SER A 137 42.46 0.10 12.11
C SER A 137 42.89 -1.34 11.90
N GLY A 138 44.19 -1.59 12.00
CA GLY A 138 44.75 -2.93 11.92
C GLY A 138 44.57 -3.75 13.20
N SER A 139 44.53 -5.07 13.01
CA SER A 139 45.16 -6.10 13.84
C SER A 139 45.21 -7.38 12.99
N GLY A 140 46.35 -8.06 12.97
CA GLY A 140 46.56 -9.35 12.27
C GLY A 140 45.66 -10.46 12.85
N ASP A 141 45.64 -11.69 12.33
CA ASP A 141 46.76 -12.47 11.78
C ASP A 141 46.30 -13.48 10.71
N ASP A 142 47.24 -13.82 9.82
CA ASP A 142 47.47 -15.07 9.07
C ASP A 142 46.30 -15.84 8.43
N GLY A 143 46.24 -15.76 7.10
CA GLY A 143 45.47 -16.64 6.23
C GLY A 143 45.94 -16.53 4.79
N GLU A 144 47.06 -17.18 4.50
CA GLU A 144 47.63 -17.35 3.16
C GLU A 144 46.65 -18.12 2.26
N GLY A 145 46.30 -17.50 1.13
CA GLY A 145 45.39 -18.05 0.14
C GLY A 145 45.39 -17.19 -1.12
N SER A 146 46.31 -17.54 -2.02
CA SER A 146 46.41 -17.27 -3.44
C SER A 146 45.54 -16.17 -4.06
N ALA A 147 46.25 -15.25 -4.71
CA ALA A 147 45.93 -14.66 -6.00
C ALA A 147 44.68 -15.23 -6.68
N GLU A 148 43.75 -14.34 -7.00
CA GLU A 148 43.49 -14.01 -8.39
C GLU A 148 42.98 -12.57 -8.46
N THR A 149 43.71 -11.73 -9.18
CA THR A 149 43.18 -10.52 -9.78
C THR A 149 42.19 -10.94 -10.86
N GLY A 150 41.07 -11.52 -10.42
CA GLY A 150 39.89 -11.68 -11.23
C GLY A 150 39.24 -10.32 -11.29
N GLN A 151 39.64 -9.52 -12.28
CA GLN A 151 38.69 -8.59 -12.90
C GLN A 151 37.56 -9.45 -13.45
N LYS A 152 36.67 -9.90 -12.57
CA LYS A 152 35.33 -10.26 -12.98
C LYS A 152 34.76 -8.90 -13.32
N GLU A 153 34.73 -8.60 -14.61
CA GLU A 153 33.94 -7.54 -15.19
C GLU A 153 32.51 -7.82 -14.71
N THR A 154 32.18 -7.29 -13.52
CA THR A 154 30.82 -7.07 -13.08
C THR A 154 30.20 -6.33 -14.24
N SER A 155 29.16 -6.92 -14.83
CA SER A 155 28.55 -6.33 -16.00
C SER A 155 28.26 -4.88 -15.66
N THR A 156 28.65 -3.98 -16.55
CA THR A 156 28.75 -2.54 -16.30
C THR A 156 27.40 -1.90 -15.86
N CYS A 157 26.33 -2.71 -15.79
CA CYS A 157 24.92 -2.48 -15.45
C CYS A 157 24.43 -2.77 -14.07
N ASP A 158 25.24 -3.36 -13.20
CA ASP A 158 24.61 -4.08 -12.10
C ASP A 158 23.97 -3.17 -11.02
N ILE A 159 24.13 -1.83 -11.04
CA ILE A 159 23.54 -0.94 -10.02
C ILE A 159 23.17 0.46 -10.56
N CYS A 160 21.99 0.60 -11.19
CA CYS A 160 21.38 1.91 -11.45
C CYS A 160 20.44 2.35 -10.32
N GLN A 161 20.67 3.54 -9.76
CA GLN A 161 19.88 4.08 -8.63
C GLN A 161 18.80 5.05 -9.11
N PHE A 162 17.84 5.34 -8.22
CA PHE A 162 16.83 6.38 -8.41
C PHE A 162 15.92 6.21 -9.64
N GLY A 163 15.77 4.96 -10.11
CA GLY A 163 14.95 4.62 -11.27
C GLY A 163 15.64 4.84 -12.63
N ALA A 164 16.96 4.98 -12.66
CA ALA A 164 17.73 5.02 -13.90
C ALA A 164 17.70 3.66 -14.63
N GLU A 165 17.61 3.71 -15.95
CA GLU A 165 17.72 2.55 -16.83
C GLU A 165 19.17 2.37 -17.26
N CYS A 166 19.56 1.12 -17.47
CA CYS A 166 20.90 0.77 -17.88
C CYS A 166 20.98 0.78 -19.41
N ASP A 167 21.88 1.59 -19.95
CA ASP A 167 22.16 1.67 -21.38
C ASP A 167 23.49 0.98 -21.66
N VAL A 168 23.40 -0.22 -22.22
CA VAL A 168 24.54 -1.09 -22.54
C VAL A 168 25.39 -0.56 -23.70
N ASP A 169 24.86 0.39 -24.48
CA ASP A 169 25.51 0.96 -25.66
C ASP A 169 26.25 2.28 -25.35
N ALA A 170 26.21 2.75 -24.09
CA ALA A 170 26.87 3.98 -23.68
C ALA A 170 28.37 3.74 -23.40
N GLU A 171 29.24 4.47 -24.12
CA GLU A 171 30.70 4.31 -24.05
C GLU A 171 31.32 4.76 -22.69
N ASP A 172 30.67 5.67 -21.95
CA ASP A 172 31.23 6.28 -20.72
C ASP A 172 30.24 6.40 -19.53
N VAL A 173 28.91 6.32 -19.74
CA VAL A 173 27.90 6.52 -18.67
C VAL A 173 26.78 5.50 -18.78
N TRP A 174 26.78 4.56 -17.85
CA TRP A 174 25.96 3.36 -17.96
C TRP A 174 24.48 3.53 -17.51
N CYS A 175 24.21 4.45 -16.58
CA CYS A 175 22.86 4.68 -16.06
C CYS A 175 22.26 5.98 -16.60
N VAL A 176 21.15 5.87 -17.33
CA VAL A 176 20.48 6.97 -18.00
C VAL A 176 19.04 7.15 -17.52
N CYS A 177 18.60 8.40 -17.43
CA CYS A 177 17.23 8.75 -17.04
C CYS A 177 16.34 8.89 -18.28
N ASN A 178 15.88 7.76 -18.82
CA ASN A 178 14.96 7.74 -19.96
C ASN A 178 13.50 7.52 -19.52
N ILE A 179 12.98 8.41 -18.68
CA ILE A 179 11.63 8.29 -18.11
C ILE A 179 10.68 9.20 -18.89
N ASP A 180 9.79 8.61 -19.70
CA ASP A 180 8.74 9.35 -20.43
C ASP A 180 7.42 9.35 -19.66
N CYS A 181 6.97 10.54 -19.26
CA CYS A 181 5.71 10.73 -18.53
C CYS A 181 4.58 11.32 -19.41
N SER A 182 4.78 11.47 -20.72
CA SER A 182 3.86 12.17 -21.64
C SER A 182 2.47 11.53 -21.76
N HIS A 183 2.38 10.21 -21.54
CA HIS A 183 1.13 9.44 -21.66
C HIS A 183 0.49 9.07 -20.31
N ILE A 184 1.00 9.62 -19.20
CA ILE A 184 0.50 9.33 -17.86
C ILE A 184 -0.60 10.32 -17.48
N SER A 185 -1.71 9.80 -16.95
CA SER A 185 -2.84 10.62 -16.50
C SER A 185 -2.48 11.50 -15.31
N PHE A 186 -3.15 12.64 -15.20
CA PHE A 186 -3.03 13.54 -14.07
C PHE A 186 -3.51 12.85 -12.78
N ASN A 187 -2.61 12.71 -11.82
CA ASN A 187 -2.85 12.13 -10.50
C ASN A 187 -1.90 12.83 -9.49
N PRO A 188 -2.28 14.01 -8.98
CA PRO A 188 -1.35 14.88 -8.29
C PRO A 188 -0.87 14.24 -6.99
N VAL A 189 0.41 14.42 -6.69
CA VAL A 189 1.06 13.85 -5.51
C VAL A 189 2.02 14.84 -4.86
N CYS A 190 2.17 14.75 -3.55
CA CYS A 190 3.18 15.45 -2.78
C CYS A 190 4.34 14.49 -2.50
N ALA A 191 5.55 14.89 -2.87
CA ALA A 191 6.72 14.07 -2.71
C ALA A 191 7.56 14.44 -1.47
N SER A 192 8.59 13.63 -1.20
CA SER A 192 9.48 13.76 -0.04
C SER A 192 10.34 15.03 -0.06
N ASP A 193 10.59 15.57 -1.25
CA ASP A 193 11.32 16.82 -1.50
C ASP A 193 10.48 18.10 -1.22
N GLY A 194 9.26 17.93 -0.71
CA GLY A 194 8.35 19.03 -0.38
C GLY A 194 7.74 19.71 -1.61
N ARG A 195 7.85 19.10 -2.80
CA ARG A 195 7.21 19.58 -4.02
C ARG A 195 5.99 18.73 -4.37
N SER A 196 5.10 19.34 -5.15
CA SER A 196 3.97 18.64 -5.77
C SER A 196 4.33 18.30 -7.21
N TYR A 197 3.89 17.12 -7.64
CA TYR A 197 4.05 16.62 -8.99
C TYR A 197 2.67 16.26 -9.55
N ASP A 198 2.50 16.38 -10.86
CA ASP A 198 1.21 16.15 -11.53
C ASP A 198 0.84 14.66 -11.56
N ASN A 199 1.84 13.78 -11.49
CA ASN A 199 1.66 12.34 -11.43
C ASN A 199 2.88 11.64 -10.78
N PRO A 200 2.73 10.38 -10.32
CA PRO A 200 3.83 9.61 -9.76
C PRO A 200 5.00 9.31 -10.74
N CYS A 201 4.78 9.39 -12.05
CA CYS A 201 5.86 9.21 -13.03
C CYS A 201 6.85 10.38 -12.94
N GLN A 202 6.36 11.63 -12.87
CA GLN A 202 7.22 12.81 -12.71
C GLN A 202 8.04 12.76 -11.41
N VAL A 203 7.53 12.09 -10.36
CA VAL A 203 8.30 11.87 -9.13
C VAL A 203 9.51 10.96 -9.39
N LYS A 204 9.33 9.88 -10.16
CA LYS A 204 10.42 8.98 -10.55
C LYS A 204 11.42 9.67 -11.48
N GLU A 205 10.91 10.42 -12.46
CA GLU A 205 11.74 11.23 -13.37
C GLU A 205 12.62 12.21 -12.59
N ALA A 206 12.01 12.97 -11.67
CA ALA A 206 12.75 13.92 -10.84
C ALA A 206 13.73 13.23 -9.88
N SER A 207 13.37 12.06 -9.33
CA SER A 207 14.26 11.24 -8.51
C SER A 207 15.52 10.84 -9.30
N CYS A 208 15.32 10.37 -10.54
CA CYS A 208 16.41 9.98 -11.43
C CYS A 208 17.29 11.18 -11.82
N GLN A 209 16.68 12.26 -12.32
CA GLN A 209 17.42 13.44 -12.81
C GLN A 209 18.21 14.15 -11.72
N LYS A 210 17.71 14.15 -10.48
CA LYS A 210 18.41 14.78 -9.34
C LYS A 210 19.37 13.83 -8.62
N GLN A 211 19.35 12.54 -8.94
CA GLN A 211 20.08 11.50 -8.20
C GLN A 211 19.78 11.55 -6.69
N GLU A 212 18.51 11.74 -6.36
CA GLU A 212 18.00 11.83 -4.99
C GLU A 212 16.81 10.89 -4.82
N ARG A 213 16.68 10.26 -3.65
CA ARG A 213 15.53 9.40 -3.33
C ARG A 213 14.29 10.27 -3.07
N ILE A 214 13.48 10.47 -4.11
CA ILE A 214 12.23 11.23 -4.04
C ILE A 214 11.07 10.25 -4.05
N GLU A 215 10.32 10.21 -2.95
CA GLU A 215 9.21 9.27 -2.76
C GLU A 215 7.88 10.03 -2.64
N VAL A 216 6.79 9.44 -3.12
CA VAL A 216 5.44 9.97 -2.87
C VAL A 216 5.12 9.85 -1.38
N LYS A 217 4.87 10.97 -0.72
CA LYS A 217 4.43 11.01 0.68
C LYS A 217 2.91 11.00 0.81
N TYR A 218 2.22 11.80 0.00
CA TYR A 218 0.77 11.97 0.10
C TYR A 218 0.14 12.12 -1.28
N LEU A 219 -1.10 11.68 -1.42
CA LEU A 219 -1.92 11.94 -2.60
C LEU A 219 -2.48 13.38 -2.54
N GLY A 220 -2.52 14.06 -3.68
CA GLY A 220 -2.88 15.47 -3.80
C GLY A 220 -1.69 16.43 -3.75
N HIS A 221 -1.96 17.72 -3.95
CA HIS A 221 -0.94 18.77 -3.91
C HIS A 221 -0.54 19.13 -2.47
N PHE A 222 0.70 19.57 -2.32
CA PHE A 222 1.22 20.17 -1.09
C PHE A 222 0.46 21.46 -0.77
N GLN A 223 -0.26 21.46 0.35
CA GLN A 223 -0.99 22.61 0.83
C GLN A 223 -0.20 23.26 1.96
N ARG A 224 0.49 24.36 1.66
CA ARG A 224 1.04 25.24 2.69
C ARG A 224 -0.15 25.90 3.39
N SER A 225 -0.44 25.46 4.61
CA SER A 225 -1.31 26.20 5.52
C SER A 225 -0.69 27.58 5.74
N ILE A 226 -1.36 28.61 5.22
CA ILE A 226 -1.10 30.03 5.50
C ILE A 226 -1.64 30.36 6.89
#